data_AF-A0A2M7MZP6-F1
#
_entry.id   AF-A0A2M7MZP6-F1
#
_cell.length_a   1.000
_cell.length_b   1.000
_cell.length_c   1.000
_cell.angle_alpha   90.00
_cell.angle_beta   90.00
_cell.angle_gamma   90.00
#
_symmetry.space_group_name_H-M   'P 1'
#
loop_
_entity.id
_entity.type
_entity.pdbx_description
1 polymer ?
#
loop_
_entity_poly.entity_id
_entity_poly.type
_entity_poly.pdbx_seq_one_letter_code
_entity_poly.pdbx_strand_id
1 'polypeptide(L)'
;VSKNKENLSPTELEDVQLKGTQFISINSKQDSLTFVAPSAKYNLRKFIISANEVKFIRVADATIYPGDGKVVVEKQAAMQTLKDSRIIANNTNRYHTIYGATTNIYGRKNYSSSGSYDYVDETQNKQVVKFDVVSVDSTYQTYAKGKIGITEGFTLSPNFGFTGQVLLSANEQYLTFDGAAKISHECQNLERLWVNFKSPVNPTEIYIPVGDSLKEINNNKVYNGFFITNDSTHIYPAFLTKHKNYSDLAVSNANGFLTFDKTDSKYKISNKEKLVEFNLPGNYLSLHRSACNMYGEGKLNLGVDFGQVKINTVGNINEDLIKQSISLDVLLTLDFFIENKCMDMLTKDL
;
A
#
# COMPACT_ATOMS: atom_id res chain seq x y z
N VAL A 1 -23.64 -5.15 -40.96
CA VAL A 1 -22.37 -4.57 -40.47
C VAL A 1 -22.22 -4.75 -38.95
N SER A 2 -22.52 -5.93 -38.40
CA SER A 2 -22.68 -6.14 -36.95
C SER A 2 -21.81 -7.26 -36.36
N LYS A 3 -20.83 -7.80 -37.11
CA LYS A 3 -20.03 -8.97 -36.67
C LYS A 3 -18.56 -8.71 -36.27
N ASN A 4 -18.07 -7.46 -36.25
CA ASN A 4 -16.65 -7.17 -35.98
C ASN A 4 -16.36 -6.42 -34.66
N LYS A 5 -17.33 -6.27 -33.75
CA LYS A 5 -17.11 -5.55 -32.48
C LYS A 5 -16.63 -6.43 -31.33
N GLU A 6 -16.69 -7.75 -31.44
CA GLU A 6 -16.43 -8.67 -30.32
C GLU A 6 -14.93 -8.86 -30.00
N ASN A 7 -14.00 -8.42 -30.86
CA ASN A 7 -12.55 -8.58 -30.67
C ASN A 7 -11.77 -7.25 -30.63
N LEU A 8 -12.43 -6.11 -30.50
CA LEU A 8 -11.74 -4.81 -30.45
C LEU A 8 -11.28 -4.50 -29.03
N SER A 9 -10.03 -4.08 -28.89
CA SER A 9 -9.51 -3.51 -27.65
C SER A 9 -10.29 -2.26 -27.23
N PRO A 10 -10.27 -1.88 -25.93
CA PRO A 10 -10.94 -0.67 -25.46
C PRO A 10 -10.56 0.59 -26.27
N THR A 11 -9.30 0.69 -26.67
CA THR A 11 -8.76 1.78 -27.52
C THR A 11 -9.35 1.76 -28.93
N GLU A 12 -9.49 0.59 -29.55
CA GLU A 12 -10.09 0.47 -30.88
C GLU A 12 -11.60 0.75 -30.85
N LEU A 13 -12.29 0.37 -29.76
CA LEU A 13 -13.70 0.69 -29.57
C LEU A 13 -13.96 2.20 -29.47
N GLU A 14 -13.03 2.96 -28.88
CA GLU A 14 -13.08 4.43 -28.85
C GLU A 14 -12.89 5.03 -30.24
N ASP A 15 -11.99 4.47 -31.06
CA ASP A 15 -11.70 4.99 -32.39
C ASP A 15 -12.89 4.86 -33.35
N VAL A 16 -13.70 3.80 -33.19
CA VAL A 16 -14.95 3.63 -33.94
C VAL A 16 -15.96 4.76 -33.66
N GLN A 17 -15.86 5.44 -32.52
CA GLN A 17 -16.75 6.54 -32.15
C GLN A 17 -16.28 7.90 -32.71
N LEU A 18 -15.05 8.00 -33.21
CA LEU A 18 -14.52 9.24 -33.75
C LEU A 18 -15.17 9.56 -35.11
N LYS A 19 -15.73 10.77 -35.22
CA LYS A 19 -16.25 11.33 -36.46
C LYS A 19 -15.78 12.78 -36.57
N GLY A 20 -15.33 13.18 -37.75
CA GLY A 20 -14.95 14.56 -38.01
C GLY A 20 -13.54 14.71 -38.58
N THR A 21 -13.05 15.94 -38.51
CA THR A 21 -11.74 16.33 -39.03
C THR A 21 -10.66 16.06 -38.00
N GLN A 22 -9.51 15.57 -38.46
CA GLN A 22 -8.33 15.37 -37.65
C GLN A 22 -7.52 16.67 -37.58
N PHE A 23 -7.21 17.11 -36.36
CA PHE A 23 -6.34 18.25 -36.07
C PHE A 23 -4.98 17.71 -35.64
N ILE A 24 -3.92 18.15 -36.32
CA ILE A 24 -2.55 17.69 -36.07
C ILE A 24 -1.67 18.92 -35.86
N SER A 25 -0.94 18.96 -34.75
CA SER A 25 0.02 20.03 -34.48
C SER A 25 1.29 19.86 -35.31
N ILE A 26 1.69 20.90 -36.03
CA ILE A 26 2.98 20.97 -36.75
C ILE A 26 4.08 21.65 -35.93
N ASN A 27 3.79 22.04 -34.67
CA ASN A 27 4.79 22.63 -33.79
C ASN A 27 5.78 21.55 -33.34
N SER A 28 7.08 21.76 -33.61
CA SER A 28 8.15 20.81 -33.28
C SER A 28 8.22 20.43 -31.81
N LYS A 29 7.73 21.28 -30.90
CA LYS A 29 7.71 21.01 -29.45
C LYS A 29 6.56 20.09 -29.00
N GLN A 30 5.55 19.85 -29.85
CA GLN A 30 4.33 19.13 -29.47
C GLN A 30 4.25 17.70 -30.01
N ASP A 31 5.28 17.23 -30.74
CA ASP A 31 5.40 15.87 -31.25
C ASP A 31 4.14 15.37 -31.99
N SER A 32 3.60 16.20 -32.87
CA SER A 32 2.39 15.88 -33.66
C SER A 32 1.15 15.54 -32.82
N LEU A 33 0.93 16.27 -31.72
CA LEU A 33 -0.29 16.17 -30.92
C LEU A 33 -1.52 16.19 -31.83
N THR A 34 -2.41 15.23 -31.63
CA THR A 34 -3.53 14.96 -32.53
C THR A 34 -4.83 14.81 -31.74
N PHE A 35 -5.92 15.35 -32.27
CA PHE A 35 -7.28 15.07 -31.81
C PHE A 35 -8.28 15.17 -32.96
N VAL A 36 -9.47 14.61 -32.79
CA VAL A 36 -10.54 14.63 -33.80
C VAL A 36 -11.72 15.44 -33.28
N ALA A 37 -12.29 16.27 -34.14
CA ALA A 37 -13.48 17.06 -33.83
C ALA A 37 -14.46 17.08 -35.02
N PRO A 38 -15.77 16.89 -34.79
CA PRO A 38 -16.81 17.05 -35.81
C PRO A 38 -16.91 18.45 -36.39
N SER A 39 -16.64 19.48 -35.57
CA SER A 39 -16.75 20.88 -35.99
C SER A 39 -15.68 21.76 -35.34
N ALA A 40 -15.26 22.80 -36.05
CA ALA A 40 -14.36 23.81 -35.52
C ALA A 40 -14.67 25.20 -36.09
N LYS A 41 -14.39 26.24 -35.29
CA LYS A 41 -14.44 27.65 -35.69
C LYS A 41 -13.02 28.21 -35.74
N TYR A 42 -12.73 28.97 -36.79
CA TYR A 42 -11.41 29.58 -37.01
C TYR A 42 -11.52 31.09 -36.88
N ASN A 43 -10.79 31.68 -35.94
CA ASN A 43 -10.66 33.12 -35.82
C ASN A 43 -9.27 33.54 -36.33
N LEU A 44 -9.21 33.97 -37.59
CA LEU A 44 -7.96 34.37 -38.24
C LEU A 44 -7.37 35.67 -37.69
N ARG A 45 -8.18 36.54 -37.06
CA ARG A 45 -7.69 37.79 -36.45
C ARG A 45 -6.96 37.54 -35.14
N LYS A 46 -7.46 36.60 -34.34
CA LYS A 46 -6.87 36.23 -33.04
C LYS A 46 -5.95 35.01 -33.11
N PHE A 47 -5.90 34.34 -34.26
CA PHE A 47 -5.21 33.07 -34.46
C PHE A 47 -5.67 31.97 -33.48
N ILE A 48 -7.00 31.83 -33.33
CA ILE A 48 -7.63 30.86 -32.42
C ILE A 48 -8.41 29.83 -33.23
N ILE A 49 -8.23 28.56 -32.89
CA ILE A 49 -9.05 27.44 -33.37
C ILE A 49 -9.89 26.95 -32.19
N SER A 50 -11.22 26.91 -32.36
CA SER A 50 -12.15 26.38 -31.35
C SER A 50 -12.83 25.14 -31.91
N ALA A 51 -12.36 23.97 -31.50
CA ALA A 51 -12.93 22.68 -31.86
C ALA A 51 -14.00 22.27 -30.84
N ASN A 52 -15.14 21.77 -31.32
CA ASN A 52 -16.26 21.34 -30.49
C ASN A 52 -16.52 19.85 -30.66
N GLU A 53 -17.11 19.24 -29.63
CA GLU A 53 -17.43 17.81 -29.57
C GLU A 53 -16.20 16.88 -29.68
N VAL A 54 -15.06 17.34 -29.18
CA VAL A 54 -13.87 16.50 -29.03
C VAL A 54 -14.16 15.43 -27.99
N LYS A 55 -14.15 14.17 -28.43
CA LYS A 55 -14.47 13.02 -27.55
C LYS A 55 -13.33 12.74 -26.56
N PHE A 56 -12.10 12.71 -27.07
CA PHE A 56 -10.91 12.49 -26.25
C PHE A 56 -9.65 12.96 -26.99
N ILE A 57 -8.55 13.04 -26.25
CA ILE A 57 -7.20 13.31 -26.72
C ILE A 57 -6.29 12.26 -26.10
N ARG A 58 -5.53 11.54 -26.93
CA ARG A 58 -4.53 10.60 -26.44
C ARG A 58 -3.22 11.33 -26.20
N VAL A 59 -2.70 11.20 -24.98
CA VAL A 59 -1.44 11.83 -24.58
C VAL A 59 -0.64 10.83 -23.76
N ALA A 60 0.60 10.57 -24.18
CA ALA A 60 1.47 9.56 -23.60
C ALA A 60 0.75 8.20 -23.54
N ASP A 61 0.59 7.64 -22.35
CA ASP A 61 -0.12 6.39 -22.08
C ASP A 61 -1.57 6.58 -21.61
N ALA A 62 -2.11 7.81 -21.61
CA ALA A 62 -3.44 8.12 -21.11
C ALA A 62 -4.40 8.60 -22.21
N THR A 63 -5.70 8.47 -21.93
CA THR A 63 -6.78 9.05 -22.72
C THR A 63 -7.49 10.12 -21.89
N ILE A 64 -7.46 11.36 -22.38
CA ILE A 64 -8.01 12.54 -21.72
C ILE A 64 -9.33 12.91 -22.40
N TYR A 65 -10.43 12.92 -21.65
CA TYR A 65 -11.76 13.32 -22.11
C TYR A 65 -12.04 14.75 -21.62
N PRO A 66 -12.17 15.75 -22.52
CA PRO A 66 -12.55 17.11 -22.13
C PRO A 66 -13.96 17.12 -21.52
N GLY A 67 -14.16 17.87 -20.41
CA GLY A 67 -15.44 17.88 -19.69
C GLY A 67 -16.61 18.43 -20.51
N ASP A 68 -16.38 19.50 -21.27
CA ASP A 68 -17.40 20.15 -22.12
C ASP A 68 -17.25 19.81 -23.61
N GLY A 69 -16.35 18.89 -23.96
CA GLY A 69 -16.03 18.52 -25.34
C GLY A 69 -15.40 19.65 -26.16
N LYS A 70 -14.97 20.77 -25.56
CA LYS A 70 -14.34 21.88 -26.27
C LYS A 70 -12.83 21.84 -26.11
N VAL A 71 -12.15 22.10 -27.22
CA VAL A 71 -10.70 22.28 -27.26
C VAL A 71 -10.40 23.57 -27.99
N VAL A 72 -9.77 24.50 -27.28
CA VAL A 72 -9.36 25.79 -27.83
C VAL A 72 -7.84 25.80 -27.96
N VAL A 73 -7.37 26.06 -29.18
CA VAL A 73 -5.95 26.16 -29.51
C VAL A 73 -5.65 27.60 -29.93
N GLU A 74 -4.74 28.23 -29.21
CA GLU A 74 -4.28 29.59 -29.46
C GLU A 74 -3.01 29.62 -30.32
N LYS A 75 -2.45 30.83 -30.51
CA LYS A 75 -1.16 31.02 -31.18
C LYS A 75 -0.08 30.09 -30.61
N GLN A 76 0.87 29.72 -31.47
CA GLN A 76 1.96 28.78 -31.13
C GLN A 76 1.47 27.37 -30.72
N ALA A 77 0.24 27.00 -31.10
CA ALA A 77 -0.39 25.73 -30.79
C ALA A 77 -0.63 25.50 -29.28
N ALA A 78 -0.72 26.57 -28.49
CA ALA A 78 -1.03 26.48 -27.07
C ALA A 78 -2.49 26.05 -26.86
N MET A 79 -2.71 24.86 -26.30
CA MET A 79 -4.04 24.39 -25.92
C MET A 79 -4.45 25.02 -24.59
N GLN A 80 -5.67 25.56 -24.52
CA GLN A 80 -6.22 26.03 -23.26
C GLN A 80 -6.45 24.88 -22.28
N THR A 81 -6.36 25.17 -20.98
CA THR A 81 -6.60 24.20 -19.92
C THR A 81 -7.99 23.57 -20.05
N LEU A 82 -8.04 22.24 -20.04
CA LEU A 82 -9.27 21.48 -20.01
C LEU A 82 -9.77 21.42 -18.56
N LYS A 83 -10.96 21.96 -18.33
CA LYS A 83 -11.63 21.91 -17.02
C LYS A 83 -12.55 20.71 -16.96
N ASP A 84 -12.73 20.18 -15.75
CA ASP A 84 -13.61 19.03 -15.47
C ASP A 84 -13.35 17.84 -16.42
N SER A 85 -12.08 17.64 -16.78
CA SER A 85 -11.67 16.56 -17.66
C SER A 85 -11.63 15.23 -16.90
N ARG A 86 -11.76 14.14 -17.63
CA ARG A 86 -11.55 12.79 -17.11
C ARG A 86 -10.31 12.18 -17.76
N ILE A 87 -9.45 11.56 -16.99
CA ILE A 87 -8.23 10.90 -17.47
C ILE A 87 -8.36 9.42 -17.17
N ILE A 88 -8.17 8.58 -18.19
CA ILE A 88 -8.10 7.13 -18.03
C ILE A 88 -6.67 6.69 -18.36
N ALA A 89 -6.02 6.01 -17.41
CA ALA A 89 -4.64 5.59 -17.53
C ALA A 89 -4.42 4.14 -17.03
N ASN A 90 -3.53 3.35 -17.63
CA ASN A 90 -2.97 3.55 -18.99
C ASN A 90 -3.96 3.09 -20.08
N ASN A 91 -3.64 3.27 -21.36
CA ASN A 91 -4.53 2.94 -22.48
C ASN A 91 -4.76 1.43 -22.67
N THR A 92 -3.90 0.58 -22.11
CA THR A 92 -3.98 -0.88 -22.24
C THR A 92 -4.83 -1.50 -21.13
N ASN A 93 -4.41 -1.32 -19.88
CA ASN A 93 -5.02 -1.94 -18.70
C ASN A 93 -6.13 -1.08 -18.10
N ARG A 94 -6.03 0.25 -18.23
CA ARG A 94 -7.06 1.23 -17.82
C ARG A 94 -7.49 1.09 -16.36
N TYR A 95 -6.55 0.74 -15.47
CA TYR A 95 -6.81 0.55 -14.04
C TYR A 95 -7.28 1.83 -13.34
N HIS A 96 -6.88 3.00 -13.84
CA HIS A 96 -7.08 4.25 -13.14
C HIS A 96 -7.97 5.21 -13.91
N THR A 97 -8.95 5.76 -13.22
CA THR A 97 -9.77 6.87 -13.70
C THR A 97 -9.65 8.04 -12.75
N ILE A 98 -9.14 9.16 -13.23
CA ILE A 98 -9.09 10.43 -12.51
C ILE A 98 -10.17 11.34 -13.10
N TYR A 99 -11.00 11.93 -12.24
CA TYR A 99 -12.14 12.76 -12.64
C TYR A 99 -12.08 14.15 -12.00
N GLY A 100 -12.92 15.07 -12.49
CA GLY A 100 -12.91 16.46 -12.03
C GLY A 100 -11.58 17.15 -12.29
N ALA A 101 -10.87 16.72 -13.34
CA ALA A 101 -9.45 17.03 -13.50
C ALA A 101 -9.23 18.37 -14.23
N THR A 102 -8.23 19.13 -13.80
CA THR A 102 -7.80 20.37 -14.45
C THR A 102 -6.52 20.10 -15.24
N THR A 103 -6.65 19.88 -16.55
CA THR A 103 -5.60 19.29 -17.37
C THR A 103 -5.00 20.28 -18.37
N ASN A 104 -3.67 20.38 -18.38
CA ASN A 104 -2.89 21.11 -19.38
C ASN A 104 -2.17 20.09 -20.28
N ILE A 105 -2.42 20.15 -21.59
CA ILE A 105 -1.75 19.29 -22.56
C ILE A 105 -0.69 20.11 -23.29
N TYR A 106 0.57 19.70 -23.16
CA TYR A 106 1.72 20.42 -23.74
C TYR A 106 2.16 19.82 -25.08
N GLY A 107 1.91 18.53 -25.31
CA GLY A 107 2.25 17.82 -26.55
C GLY A 107 1.78 16.37 -26.49
N ARG A 108 2.06 15.59 -27.54
CA ARG A 108 1.62 14.19 -27.68
C ARG A 108 2.06 13.28 -26.53
N LYS A 109 3.15 13.62 -25.84
CA LYS A 109 3.74 12.80 -24.77
C LYS A 109 3.87 13.55 -23.44
N ASN A 110 3.20 14.69 -23.28
CA ASN A 110 3.37 15.51 -22.10
C ASN A 110 2.06 16.24 -21.76
N TYR A 111 1.59 16.00 -20.54
CA TYR A 111 0.50 16.75 -19.91
C TYR A 111 0.77 16.88 -18.41
N SER A 112 0.13 17.86 -17.78
CA SER A 112 0.04 17.97 -16.33
C SER A 112 -1.42 18.16 -15.94
N SER A 113 -1.81 17.64 -14.78
CA SER A 113 -3.17 17.74 -14.27
C SER A 113 -3.21 17.62 -12.76
N SER A 114 -4.37 17.93 -12.19
CA SER A 114 -4.77 17.60 -10.84
C SER A 114 -6.21 17.09 -10.89
N GLY A 115 -6.62 16.23 -9.96
CA GLY A 115 -7.96 15.65 -10.00
C GLY A 115 -8.26 14.74 -8.81
N SER A 116 -9.43 14.12 -8.87
CA SER A 116 -9.92 13.20 -7.83
C SER A 116 -9.88 11.76 -8.32
N TYR A 117 -9.65 10.84 -7.38
CA TYR A 117 -9.58 9.41 -7.61
C TYR A 117 -10.37 8.66 -6.53
N ASP A 118 -11.16 7.68 -6.93
CA ASP A 118 -11.93 6.85 -6.01
C ASP A 118 -11.10 5.67 -5.52
N TYR A 119 -10.74 5.66 -4.23
CA TYR A 119 -10.25 4.48 -3.54
C TYR A 119 -11.44 3.68 -3.01
N VAL A 120 -11.52 2.39 -3.35
CA VAL A 120 -12.59 1.51 -2.90
C VAL A 120 -11.97 0.38 -2.08
N ASP A 121 -12.41 0.25 -0.83
CA ASP A 121 -11.93 -0.80 0.07
C ASP A 121 -12.67 -2.13 -0.12
N GLU A 122 -12.24 -3.15 0.62
CA GLU A 122 -12.85 -4.48 0.65
C GLU A 122 -14.35 -4.51 0.96
N THR A 123 -14.89 -3.48 1.61
CA THR A 123 -16.31 -3.36 1.97
C THR A 123 -17.13 -2.55 0.96
N GLN A 124 -16.54 -2.22 -0.20
CA GLN A 124 -17.12 -1.31 -1.20
C GLN A 124 -17.29 0.13 -0.70
N ASN A 125 -16.66 0.48 0.42
CA ASN A 125 -16.67 1.85 0.89
C ASN A 125 -15.71 2.69 0.03
N LYS A 126 -16.24 3.77 -0.52
CA LYS A 126 -15.56 4.65 -1.46
C LYS A 126 -15.05 5.90 -0.75
N GLN A 127 -13.75 6.15 -0.85
CA GLN A 127 -13.09 7.33 -0.31
C GLN A 127 -12.35 8.07 -1.44
N VAL A 128 -12.45 9.39 -1.48
CA VAL A 128 -11.84 10.20 -2.54
C VAL A 128 -10.43 10.60 -2.15
N VAL A 129 -9.46 10.25 -2.99
CA VAL A 129 -8.08 10.73 -2.92
C VAL A 129 -7.91 11.89 -3.89
N LYS A 130 -7.42 13.03 -3.41
CA LYS A 130 -7.08 14.18 -4.26
C LYS A 130 -5.62 14.08 -4.70
N PHE A 131 -5.41 14.09 -6.01
CA PHE A 131 -4.09 14.17 -6.60
C PHE A 131 -3.80 15.61 -7.02
N ASP A 132 -2.83 16.22 -6.35
CA ASP A 132 -2.34 17.56 -6.68
C ASP A 132 -1.46 17.55 -7.93
N VAL A 133 -0.82 16.41 -8.20
CA VAL A 133 0.02 16.19 -9.37
C VAL A 133 -0.43 14.93 -10.08
N VAL A 134 -0.74 15.06 -11.35
CA VAL A 134 -0.91 13.98 -12.33
C VAL A 134 -0.08 14.37 -13.53
N SER A 135 0.92 13.57 -13.90
CA SER A 135 1.85 13.94 -14.96
C SER A 135 2.44 12.69 -15.61
N VAL A 136 3.28 12.92 -16.61
CA VAL A 136 3.97 11.89 -17.38
C VAL A 136 5.43 11.83 -16.96
N ASP A 137 5.96 10.63 -16.72
CA ASP A 137 7.37 10.42 -16.37
C ASP A 137 8.29 10.36 -17.62
N SER A 138 9.58 10.09 -17.41
CA SER A 138 10.57 9.99 -18.51
C SER A 138 10.35 8.81 -19.45
N THR A 139 9.55 7.81 -19.03
CA THR A 139 9.19 6.63 -19.83
C THR A 139 7.83 6.78 -20.51
N TYR A 140 7.24 7.98 -20.44
CA TYR A 140 5.92 8.30 -20.95
C TYR A 140 4.77 7.57 -20.23
N GLN A 141 4.97 7.22 -18.96
CA GLN A 141 3.93 6.63 -18.12
C GLN A 141 3.30 7.68 -17.21
N THR A 142 1.99 7.57 -17.03
CA THR A 142 1.24 8.44 -16.14
C THR A 142 1.54 8.07 -14.69
N TYR A 143 1.85 9.08 -13.87
CA TYR A 143 1.91 8.96 -12.42
C TYR A 143 1.08 10.05 -11.75
N ALA A 144 0.62 9.78 -10.53
CA ALA A 144 -0.03 10.79 -9.70
C ALA A 144 0.50 10.79 -8.26
N LYS A 145 0.42 11.95 -7.60
CA LYS A 145 0.82 12.16 -6.21
C LYS A 145 -0.22 12.98 -5.47
N GLY A 146 -0.60 12.50 -4.30
CA GLY A 146 -1.57 13.13 -3.42
C GLY A 146 -1.15 12.95 -1.97
N LYS A 147 -1.83 13.64 -1.06
CA LYS A 147 -1.55 13.56 0.37
C LYS A 147 -2.86 13.47 1.15
N ILE A 148 -2.85 12.60 2.15
CA ILE A 148 -3.95 12.37 3.09
C ILE A 148 -3.48 12.76 4.48
N GLY A 149 -4.07 13.81 5.04
CA GLY A 149 -3.83 14.28 6.39
C GLY A 149 -4.46 13.39 7.46
N ILE A 150 -3.85 13.39 8.65
CA ILE A 150 -4.29 12.58 9.79
C ILE A 150 -5.73 12.89 10.24
N THR A 151 -6.19 14.13 10.02
CA THR A 151 -7.54 14.59 10.39
C THR A 151 -8.61 14.17 9.38
N GLU A 152 -8.24 13.64 8.22
CA GLU A 152 -9.19 13.22 7.18
C GLU A 152 -9.84 11.87 7.49
N GLY A 153 -9.30 11.11 8.46
CA GLY A 153 -9.90 9.85 8.90
C GLY A 153 -9.90 8.74 7.85
N PHE A 154 -9.02 8.84 6.85
CA PHE A 154 -8.95 7.87 5.75
C PHE A 154 -8.52 6.49 6.25
N THR A 155 -9.09 5.45 5.64
CA THR A 155 -8.81 4.05 5.97
C THR A 155 -8.47 3.25 4.72
N LEU A 156 -7.48 2.35 4.82
CA LEU A 156 -7.20 1.35 3.77
C LEU A 156 -8.26 0.24 3.78
N SER A 157 -8.76 -0.07 4.98
CA SER A 157 -9.88 -0.97 5.25
C SER A 157 -10.43 -0.61 6.63
N PRO A 158 -11.57 -1.20 7.06
CA PRO A 158 -12.08 -1.00 8.42
C PRO A 158 -11.06 -1.30 9.53
N ASN A 159 -9.99 -2.05 9.24
CA ASN A 159 -9.00 -2.50 10.20
C ASN A 159 -7.69 -1.70 10.16
N PHE A 160 -7.51 -0.82 9.17
CA PHE A 160 -6.28 -0.04 8.99
C PHE A 160 -6.59 1.42 8.64
N GLY A 161 -6.31 2.34 9.57
CA GLY A 161 -6.27 3.77 9.30
C GLY A 161 -4.99 4.15 8.55
N PHE A 162 -5.03 5.20 7.73
CA PHE A 162 -3.86 5.68 6.98
C PHE A 162 -3.74 7.21 6.96
N THR A 163 -2.50 7.69 7.02
CA THR A 163 -2.12 9.07 6.71
C THR A 163 -0.78 9.09 5.99
N GLY A 164 -0.61 9.99 5.02
CA GLY A 164 0.64 10.14 4.28
C GLY A 164 0.45 10.45 2.81
N GLN A 165 1.46 10.13 2.01
CA GLN A 165 1.42 10.30 0.56
C GLN A 165 0.76 9.09 -0.12
N VAL A 166 0.02 9.37 -1.18
CA VAL A 166 -0.55 8.35 -2.06
C VAL A 166 0.04 8.55 -3.44
N LEU A 167 0.57 7.46 -3.99
CA LEU A 167 1.25 7.43 -5.27
C LEU A 167 0.49 6.50 -6.21
N LEU A 168 0.27 6.96 -7.43
CA LEU A 168 -0.33 6.19 -8.51
C LEU A 168 0.71 6.04 -9.62
N SER A 169 0.88 4.82 -10.12
CA SER A 169 1.65 4.54 -11.33
C SER A 169 0.74 3.79 -12.29
N ALA A 170 0.57 4.28 -13.51
CA ALA A 170 -0.48 3.78 -14.41
C ALA A 170 -0.29 2.33 -14.89
N ASN A 171 0.91 1.77 -14.72
CA ASN A 171 1.25 0.38 -14.99
C ASN A 171 0.92 -0.57 -13.81
N GLU A 172 0.74 -0.03 -12.60
CA GLU A 172 0.47 -0.80 -11.38
C GLU A 172 -1.01 -0.74 -11.02
N GLN A 173 -1.68 -1.88 -10.84
CA GLN A 173 -3.11 -1.88 -10.51
C GLN A 173 -3.43 -1.17 -9.18
N TYR A 174 -2.53 -1.28 -8.21
CA TYR A 174 -2.75 -0.81 -6.84
C TYR A 174 -1.98 0.48 -6.56
N LEU A 175 -2.60 1.37 -5.78
CA LEU A 175 -1.93 2.57 -5.29
C LEU A 175 -0.82 2.19 -4.30
N THR A 176 0.27 2.94 -4.36
CA THR A 176 1.35 2.87 -3.36
C THR A 176 1.11 3.91 -2.29
N PHE A 177 1.10 3.45 -1.04
CA PHE A 177 0.93 4.30 0.13
C PHE A 177 2.30 4.48 0.79
N ASP A 178 2.70 5.73 1.02
CA ASP A 178 3.98 6.11 1.62
C ASP A 178 3.68 7.05 2.80
N GLY A 179 3.63 6.48 4.00
CA GLY A 179 3.04 7.16 5.15
C GLY A 179 3.02 6.29 6.39
N ALA A 180 2.01 6.47 7.22
CA ALA A 180 1.80 5.69 8.43
C ALA A 180 0.43 5.01 8.44
N ALA A 181 0.42 3.76 8.89
CA ALA A 181 -0.79 2.99 9.15
C ALA A 181 -1.05 2.86 10.65
N LYS A 182 -2.33 2.73 11.03
CA LYS A 182 -2.74 2.50 12.41
C LYS A 182 -3.73 1.35 12.46
N ILE A 183 -3.48 0.39 13.35
CA ILE A 183 -4.41 -0.71 13.62
C ILE A 183 -5.52 -0.28 14.58
N SER A 184 -6.66 -0.96 14.50
CA SER A 184 -7.87 -0.70 15.29
C SER A 184 -8.17 -1.87 16.21
N HIS A 185 -7.79 -1.76 17.49
CA HIS A 185 -8.06 -2.77 18.53
C HIS A 185 -8.59 -2.13 19.82
N GLU A 186 -9.26 -2.92 20.64
CA GLU A 186 -9.97 -2.48 21.86
C GLU A 186 -9.11 -2.61 23.13
N CYS A 187 -7.91 -3.19 23.01
CA CYS A 187 -6.99 -3.39 24.13
C CYS A 187 -6.54 -2.05 24.71
N GLN A 188 -6.90 -1.80 25.98
CA GLN A 188 -6.60 -0.56 26.69
C GLN A 188 -5.13 -0.50 27.12
N ASN A 189 -4.55 -1.65 27.48
CA ASN A 189 -3.17 -1.78 27.95
C ASN A 189 -2.13 -1.78 26.82
N LEU A 190 -2.55 -1.54 25.57
CA LEU A 190 -1.66 -1.52 24.40
C LEU A 190 -1.85 -0.21 23.63
N GLU A 191 -0.75 0.48 23.36
CA GLU A 191 -0.77 1.72 22.59
C GLU A 191 -1.14 1.47 21.12
N ARG A 192 -1.90 2.39 20.53
CA ARG A 192 -2.23 2.39 19.11
C ARG A 192 -1.38 3.43 18.38
N LEU A 193 -0.17 3.06 18.01
CA LEU A 193 0.76 3.95 17.30
C LEU A 193 0.48 3.99 15.79
N TRP A 194 0.85 5.12 15.19
CA TRP A 194 0.92 5.27 13.73
C TRP A 194 2.28 4.81 13.26
N VAL A 195 2.32 3.73 12.48
CA VAL A 195 3.55 3.05 12.08
C VAL A 195 3.86 3.30 10.61
N ASN A 196 5.07 3.77 10.33
CA ASN A 196 5.48 4.11 8.98
C ASN A 196 5.66 2.87 8.10
N PHE A 197 5.17 2.95 6.87
CA PHE A 197 5.38 1.94 5.84
C PHE A 197 5.34 2.58 4.46
N LYS A 198 5.90 1.85 3.50
CA LYS A 198 5.78 2.17 2.07
C LYS A 198 5.55 0.90 1.27
N SER A 199 4.38 0.76 0.68
CA SER A 199 4.09 -0.39 -0.20
C SER A 199 2.87 -0.13 -1.10
N PRO A 200 2.76 -0.85 -2.23
CA PRO A 200 1.47 -1.04 -2.90
C PRO A 200 0.50 -1.74 -1.93
N VAL A 201 -0.78 -1.36 -1.99
CA VAL A 201 -1.83 -1.95 -1.13
C VAL A 201 -2.97 -2.47 -2.00
N ASN A 202 -3.14 -3.80 -2.00
CA ASN A 202 -4.36 -4.41 -2.50
C ASN A 202 -5.49 -4.19 -1.46
N PRO A 203 -6.58 -3.48 -1.80
CA PRO A 203 -7.65 -3.19 -0.84
C PRO A 203 -8.37 -4.44 -0.30
N THR A 204 -8.32 -5.57 -1.00
CA THR A 204 -8.94 -6.84 -0.56
C THR A 204 -8.03 -7.70 0.30
N GLU A 205 -6.71 -7.52 0.17
CA GLU A 205 -5.67 -8.31 0.83
C GLU A 205 -4.51 -7.41 1.25
N ILE A 206 -4.65 -6.78 2.41
CA ILE A 206 -3.69 -5.80 2.90
C ILE A 206 -2.53 -6.51 3.60
N TYR A 207 -1.32 -6.26 3.10
CA TYR A 207 -0.06 -6.67 3.69
C TYR A 207 0.85 -5.45 3.89
N ILE A 208 0.98 -5.00 5.13
CA ILE A 208 1.84 -3.87 5.50
C ILE A 208 3.23 -4.41 5.85
N PRO A 209 4.32 -3.98 5.18
CA PRO A 209 5.65 -4.47 5.51
C PRO A 209 6.08 -4.04 6.92
N VAL A 210 6.59 -5.00 7.68
CA VAL A 210 7.07 -4.86 9.05
C VAL A 210 8.49 -5.40 9.12
N GLY A 211 9.48 -4.49 9.13
CA GLY A 211 10.90 -4.82 9.20
C GLY A 211 11.51 -4.63 10.60
N ASP A 212 12.76 -5.03 10.77
CA ASP A 212 13.50 -4.93 12.04
C ASP A 212 13.69 -3.49 12.56
N SER A 213 13.65 -2.51 11.66
CA SER A 213 13.84 -1.09 11.97
C SER A 213 12.57 -0.27 11.77
N LEU A 214 11.42 -0.87 12.06
CA LEU A 214 10.12 -0.22 11.96
C LEU A 214 10.04 0.97 12.93
N LYS A 215 9.45 2.07 12.44
CA LYS A 215 9.33 3.31 13.20
C LYS A 215 7.92 3.87 13.14
N GLU A 216 7.52 4.53 14.20
CA GLU A 216 6.31 5.34 14.23
C GLU A 216 6.51 6.71 13.56
N ILE A 217 5.42 7.43 13.36
CA ILE A 217 5.40 8.73 12.65
C ILE A 217 6.35 9.76 13.26
N ASN A 218 6.63 9.70 14.57
CA ASN A 218 7.61 10.56 15.25
C ASN A 218 9.04 9.99 15.26
N ASN A 219 9.33 9.02 14.39
CA ASN A 219 10.66 8.41 14.18
C ASN A 219 11.19 7.58 15.37
N ASN A 220 10.35 7.26 16.35
CA ASN A 220 10.67 6.31 17.42
C ASN A 220 10.55 4.86 16.90
N LYS A 221 11.42 3.96 17.36
CA LYS A 221 11.35 2.54 17.02
C LYS A 221 10.08 1.91 17.61
N VAL A 222 9.49 1.00 16.86
CA VAL A 222 8.38 0.15 17.31
C VAL A 222 8.79 -1.32 17.20
N TYR A 223 8.19 -2.14 18.04
CA TYR A 223 8.60 -3.52 18.26
C TYR A 223 7.41 -4.47 18.18
N ASN A 224 7.70 -5.71 17.78
CA ASN A 224 6.73 -6.78 17.55
C ASN A 224 7.23 -8.06 18.17
N GLY A 225 6.70 -8.44 19.33
CA GLY A 225 7.16 -9.59 20.06
C GLY A 225 6.84 -9.57 21.55
N PHE A 226 7.49 -10.47 22.27
CA PHE A 226 7.52 -10.50 23.73
C PHE A 226 8.92 -10.15 24.19
N PHE A 227 9.00 -9.34 25.25
CA PHE A 227 10.24 -8.78 25.76
C PHE A 227 10.35 -9.08 27.25
N ILE A 228 11.56 -9.30 27.73
CA ILE A 228 11.85 -9.47 29.15
C ILE A 228 12.69 -8.29 29.63
N THR A 229 12.31 -7.73 30.78
CA THR A 229 13.08 -6.66 31.42
C THR A 229 14.35 -7.22 32.07
N ASN A 230 15.42 -6.43 32.16
CA ASN A 230 16.67 -6.89 32.80
C ASN A 230 16.62 -6.86 34.34
N ASP A 231 15.78 -6.00 34.91
CA ASP A 231 15.66 -5.77 36.36
C ASP A 231 14.58 -6.64 37.02
N SER A 232 13.70 -7.27 36.22
CA SER A 232 12.69 -8.21 36.69
C SER A 232 12.47 -9.33 35.66
N THR A 233 12.09 -10.54 36.12
CA THR A 233 11.76 -11.66 35.21
C THR A 233 10.38 -11.50 34.54
N HIS A 234 9.88 -10.27 34.44
CA HIS A 234 8.58 -9.95 33.86
C HIS A 234 8.69 -9.90 32.33
N ILE A 235 8.02 -10.85 31.68
CA ILE A 235 7.80 -10.82 30.23
C ILE A 235 6.59 -9.93 29.95
N TYR A 236 6.71 -9.07 28.94
CA TYR A 236 5.64 -8.20 28.49
C TYR A 236 5.53 -8.17 26.96
N PRO A 237 4.37 -7.80 26.42
CA PRO A 237 4.11 -7.79 25.00
C PRO A 237 4.43 -6.44 24.36
N ALA A 238 4.84 -6.47 23.10
CA ALA A 238 4.84 -5.31 22.22
C ALA A 238 4.28 -5.70 20.85
N PHE A 239 3.21 -5.04 20.41
CA PHE A 239 2.64 -5.25 19.08
C PHE A 239 2.46 -3.89 18.42
N LEU A 240 3.43 -3.51 17.59
CA LEU A 240 3.53 -2.16 17.01
C LEU A 240 3.63 -1.05 18.08
N THR A 241 4.21 -1.36 19.23
CA THR A 241 4.40 -0.44 20.36
C THR A 241 5.87 -0.23 20.68
N LYS A 242 6.16 0.73 21.57
CA LYS A 242 7.51 0.94 22.10
C LYS A 242 7.83 -0.16 23.13
N HIS A 243 9.11 -0.50 23.26
CA HIS A 243 9.59 -1.26 24.42
C HIS A 243 9.62 -0.36 25.67
N LYS A 244 9.64 -0.98 26.86
CA LYS A 244 9.75 -0.26 28.14
C LYS A 244 11.14 0.31 28.33
N ASN A 245 12.20 -0.49 28.11
CA ASN A 245 13.58 -0.02 28.21
C ASN A 245 14.43 -0.46 27.01
N TYR A 246 15.48 0.32 26.71
CA TYR A 246 16.42 0.03 25.63
C TYR A 246 17.16 -1.30 25.80
N SER A 247 17.36 -1.71 27.05
CA SER A 247 18.12 -2.90 27.41
C SER A 247 17.29 -4.19 27.41
N ASP A 248 15.97 -4.09 27.22
CA ASP A 248 15.08 -5.25 27.29
C ASP A 248 15.35 -6.23 26.14
N LEU A 249 15.40 -7.52 26.46
CA LEU A 249 15.72 -8.57 25.51
C LEU A 249 14.44 -9.08 24.85
N ALA A 250 14.47 -9.25 23.53
CA ALA A 250 13.38 -9.89 22.82
C ALA A 250 13.38 -11.40 23.13
N VAL A 251 12.33 -11.87 23.79
CA VAL A 251 12.07 -13.29 24.03
C VAL A 251 11.54 -13.95 22.77
N SER A 252 10.66 -13.26 22.05
CA SER A 252 10.17 -13.66 20.74
C SER A 252 9.98 -12.41 19.92
N ASN A 253 10.23 -12.48 18.61
CA ASN A 253 10.00 -11.37 17.70
C ASN A 253 9.50 -11.88 16.35
N ALA A 254 8.58 -11.16 15.72
CA ALA A 254 8.09 -11.48 14.38
C ALA A 254 8.19 -10.28 13.46
N ASN A 255 8.65 -10.53 12.24
CA ASN A 255 8.80 -9.56 11.16
C ASN A 255 8.26 -10.15 9.86
N GLY A 256 8.15 -9.32 8.82
CA GLY A 256 7.65 -9.68 7.49
C GLY A 256 6.52 -8.75 7.11
N PHE A 257 5.27 -9.23 7.23
CA PHE A 257 4.08 -8.47 6.88
C PHE A 257 3.05 -8.53 8.00
N LEU A 258 2.39 -7.39 8.23
CA LEU A 258 1.21 -7.26 9.04
C LEU A 258 -0.03 -7.41 8.16
N THR A 259 -0.95 -8.27 8.57
CA THR A 259 -2.26 -8.44 7.94
C THR A 259 -3.36 -8.59 9.00
N PHE A 260 -4.62 -8.56 8.59
CA PHE A 260 -5.76 -8.77 9.46
C PHE A 260 -6.60 -9.97 9.00
N ASP A 261 -6.72 -10.95 9.88
CA ASP A 261 -7.62 -12.09 9.70
C ASP A 261 -9.01 -11.73 10.22
N LYS A 262 -9.98 -11.71 9.30
CA LYS A 262 -11.37 -11.36 9.57
C LYS A 262 -12.13 -12.49 10.28
N THR A 263 -11.78 -13.75 10.00
CA THR A 263 -12.42 -14.92 10.57
C THR A 263 -12.12 -14.99 12.07
N ASP A 264 -10.86 -14.81 12.42
CA ASP A 264 -10.39 -14.87 13.81
C ASP A 264 -10.39 -13.51 14.51
N SER A 265 -10.63 -12.42 13.78
CA SER A 265 -10.50 -11.04 14.28
C SER A 265 -9.11 -10.75 14.87
N LYS A 266 -8.05 -11.21 14.19
CA LYS A 266 -6.66 -11.09 14.66
C LYS A 266 -5.80 -10.29 13.69
N TYR A 267 -5.00 -9.39 14.23
CA TYR A 267 -3.82 -8.88 13.51
C TYR A 267 -2.72 -9.95 13.56
N LYS A 268 -2.05 -10.21 12.44
CA LYS A 268 -1.01 -11.24 12.30
C LYS A 268 0.26 -10.63 11.71
N ILE A 269 1.43 -11.00 12.24
CA ILE A 269 2.75 -10.61 11.73
C ILE A 269 3.59 -11.86 11.51
N SER A 270 4.02 -12.09 10.27
CA SER A 270 4.98 -13.14 9.90
C SER A 270 5.47 -12.97 8.45
N ASN A 271 6.22 -13.93 7.92
CA ASN A 271 6.46 -14.06 6.49
C ASN A 271 5.17 -14.44 5.74
N LYS A 272 5.11 -14.17 4.42
CA LYS A 272 3.87 -14.37 3.65
C LYS A 272 3.43 -15.83 3.63
N GLU A 273 4.39 -16.74 3.51
CA GLU A 273 4.15 -18.17 3.41
C GLU A 273 3.42 -18.69 4.66
N LYS A 274 3.91 -18.34 5.86
CA LYS A 274 3.29 -18.72 7.14
C LYS A 274 1.99 -17.98 7.43
N LEU A 275 1.81 -16.75 6.92
CA LEU A 275 0.53 -16.04 7.03
C LEU A 275 -0.58 -16.73 6.22
N VAL A 276 -0.23 -17.32 5.07
CA VAL A 276 -1.14 -18.11 4.24
C VAL A 276 -1.33 -19.51 4.81
N GLU A 277 -0.24 -20.18 5.18
CA GLU A 277 -0.27 -21.51 5.80
C GLU A 277 0.45 -21.54 7.15
N PHE A 278 -0.36 -21.45 8.21
CA PHE A 278 0.10 -21.30 9.59
C PHE A 278 1.11 -22.37 10.04
N ASN A 279 1.00 -23.60 9.52
CA ASN A 279 1.87 -24.71 9.88
C ASN A 279 3.30 -24.62 9.31
N LEU A 280 3.58 -23.65 8.42
CA LEU A 280 4.92 -23.48 7.87
C LEU A 280 5.90 -22.90 8.92
N PRO A 281 7.20 -23.21 8.82
CA PRO A 281 8.20 -22.68 9.74
C PRO A 281 8.33 -21.16 9.69
N GLY A 282 8.66 -20.55 10.83
CA GLY A 282 8.95 -19.12 10.94
C GLY A 282 8.38 -18.52 12.21
N ASN A 283 8.87 -17.34 12.58
CA ASN A 283 8.32 -16.61 13.71
C ASN A 283 6.97 -16.01 13.33
N TYR A 284 6.01 -16.11 14.23
CA TYR A 284 4.65 -15.61 14.06
C TYR A 284 4.21 -14.87 15.31
N LEU A 285 3.44 -13.82 15.11
CA LEU A 285 2.85 -13.04 16.18
C LEU A 285 1.41 -12.69 15.80
N SER A 286 0.50 -12.75 16.75
CA SER A 286 -0.87 -12.29 16.54
C SER A 286 -1.45 -11.59 17.76
N LEU A 287 -2.37 -10.67 17.50
CA LEU A 287 -3.12 -9.92 18.49
C LEU A 287 -4.60 -9.98 18.14
N HIS A 288 -5.41 -10.53 19.03
CA HIS A 288 -6.86 -10.50 18.88
C HIS A 288 -7.41 -9.11 19.15
N ARG A 289 -8.26 -8.61 18.25
CA ARG A 289 -8.78 -7.23 18.26
C ARG A 289 -9.52 -6.84 19.54
N SER A 290 -10.42 -7.70 20.03
CA SER A 290 -11.28 -7.46 21.21
C SER A 290 -10.93 -8.31 22.43
N ALA A 291 -10.68 -9.61 22.25
CA ALA A 291 -10.28 -10.50 23.35
C ALA A 291 -8.91 -10.16 23.97
N CYS A 292 -8.09 -9.34 23.28
CA CYS A 292 -6.81 -8.86 23.79
C CYS A 292 -5.87 -9.97 24.25
N ASN A 293 -5.94 -11.08 23.52
CA ASN A 293 -4.98 -12.15 23.60
C ASN A 293 -3.88 -11.90 22.57
N MET A 294 -2.63 -11.97 23.02
CA MET A 294 -1.45 -11.92 22.17
C MET A 294 -0.76 -13.28 22.18
N TYR A 295 -0.44 -13.77 20.99
CA TYR A 295 0.18 -15.08 20.78
C TYR A 295 1.42 -14.92 19.92
N GLY A 296 2.50 -15.61 20.29
CA GLY A 296 3.73 -15.69 19.52
C GLY A 296 4.19 -17.13 19.38
N GLU A 297 4.72 -17.49 18.22
CA GLU A 297 5.29 -18.82 17.93
C GLU A 297 6.62 -18.66 17.22
N GLY A 298 7.58 -19.52 17.52
CA GLY A 298 8.82 -19.63 16.77
C GLY A 298 10.03 -19.84 17.66
N LYS A 299 11.17 -19.26 17.25
CA LYS A 299 12.39 -19.30 18.06
C LYS A 299 12.25 -18.37 19.26
N LEU A 300 12.58 -18.88 20.44
CA LEU A 300 12.54 -18.14 21.69
C LEU A 300 13.96 -17.90 22.23
N ASN A 301 14.17 -16.72 22.81
CA ASN A 301 15.39 -16.37 23.54
C ASN A 301 15.03 -16.08 24.99
N LEU A 302 15.33 -17.02 25.89
CA LEU A 302 15.01 -16.88 27.31
C LEU A 302 15.90 -15.87 28.06
N GLY A 303 16.79 -15.16 27.36
CA GLY A 303 17.62 -14.09 27.93
C GLY A 303 18.72 -14.58 28.87
N VAL A 304 19.07 -15.86 28.78
CA VAL A 304 20.04 -16.54 29.65
C VAL A 304 21.26 -16.99 28.85
N ASP A 305 22.45 -16.65 29.34
CA ASP A 305 23.73 -17.11 28.81
C ASP A 305 24.39 -18.02 29.85
N PHE A 306 24.43 -19.32 29.57
CA PHE A 306 25.03 -20.34 30.43
C PHE A 306 26.48 -20.66 30.07
N GLY A 307 27.11 -19.84 29.23
CA GLY A 307 28.51 -20.00 28.81
C GLY A 307 28.75 -21.28 28.00
N GLN A 308 29.18 -22.34 28.67
CA GLN A 308 29.51 -23.62 28.01
C GLN A 308 28.29 -24.46 27.64
N VAL A 309 27.10 -24.14 28.16
CA VAL A 309 25.85 -24.80 27.82
C VAL A 309 25.13 -23.99 26.75
N LYS A 310 25.01 -24.53 25.55
CA LYS A 310 24.20 -23.91 24.48
C LYS A 310 22.76 -24.33 24.63
N ILE A 311 21.85 -23.36 24.53
CA ILE A 311 20.41 -23.59 24.60
C ILE A 311 19.77 -23.10 23.32
N ASN A 312 18.97 -23.96 22.69
CA ASN A 312 18.00 -23.52 21.68
C ASN A 312 16.60 -23.78 22.21
N THR A 313 15.77 -22.76 22.14
CA THR A 313 14.37 -22.85 22.57
C THR A 313 13.48 -22.52 21.38
N VAL A 314 12.50 -23.39 21.13
CA VAL A 314 11.40 -23.14 20.20
C VAL A 314 10.10 -23.39 20.94
N GLY A 315 9.04 -22.69 20.58
CA GLY A 315 7.79 -22.86 21.27
C GLY A 315 6.83 -21.72 20.99
N ASN A 316 5.88 -21.56 21.90
CA ASN A 316 4.92 -20.49 21.83
C ASN A 316 4.77 -19.76 23.18
N ILE A 317 4.31 -18.52 23.07
CA ILE A 317 4.00 -17.63 24.19
C ILE A 317 2.58 -17.14 23.98
N ASN A 318 1.76 -17.26 25.02
CA ASN A 318 0.38 -16.81 25.00
C ASN A 318 0.11 -15.92 26.21
N GLU A 319 -0.32 -14.68 25.96
CA GLU A 319 -0.60 -13.67 26.96
C GLU A 319 -2.04 -13.15 26.86
N ASP A 320 -2.75 -13.11 27.98
CA ASP A 320 -4.05 -12.44 28.14
C ASP A 320 -3.79 -11.05 28.75
N LEU A 321 -3.92 -9.99 27.93
CA LEU A 321 -3.63 -8.61 28.34
C LEU A 321 -4.62 -8.05 29.37
N ILE A 322 -5.79 -8.69 29.52
CA ILE A 322 -6.84 -8.28 30.47
C ILE A 322 -6.54 -8.90 31.82
N LYS A 323 -6.25 -10.21 31.86
CA LYS A 323 -5.92 -10.94 33.09
C LYS A 323 -4.48 -10.78 33.54
N GLN A 324 -3.60 -10.29 32.66
CA GLN A 324 -2.16 -10.21 32.85
C GLN A 324 -1.55 -11.60 33.17
N SER A 325 -2.04 -12.63 32.48
CA SER A 325 -1.54 -13.99 32.61
C SER A 325 -0.76 -14.39 31.37
N ILE A 326 0.44 -14.93 31.58
CA ILE A 326 1.31 -15.42 30.51
C ILE A 326 1.55 -16.92 30.68
N SER A 327 1.59 -17.63 29.55
CA SER A 327 1.89 -19.07 29.46
C SER A 327 2.89 -19.29 28.34
N LEU A 328 3.82 -20.22 28.58
CA LEU A 328 4.87 -20.58 27.64
C LEU A 328 4.89 -22.10 27.51
N ASP A 329 4.74 -22.59 26.28
CA ASP A 329 4.93 -24.00 25.94
C ASP A 329 6.20 -24.11 25.08
N VAL A 330 7.23 -24.75 25.62
CA VAL A 330 8.59 -24.72 25.03
C VAL A 330 9.17 -26.11 24.85
N LEU A 331 9.83 -26.29 23.71
CA LEU A 331 10.81 -27.34 23.48
C LEU A 331 12.20 -26.72 23.61
N LEU A 332 12.97 -27.27 24.54
CA LEU A 332 14.29 -26.78 24.89
C LEU A 332 15.34 -27.86 24.60
N THR A 333 16.33 -27.52 23.78
CA THR A 333 17.49 -28.39 23.51
C THR A 333 18.70 -27.86 24.26
N LEU A 334 19.38 -28.73 25.00
CA LEU A 334 20.62 -28.43 25.71
C LEU A 334 21.79 -29.12 25.00
N ASP A 335 22.83 -28.35 24.67
CA ASP A 335 24.11 -28.85 24.16
C ASP A 335 25.22 -28.44 25.13
N PHE A 336 25.73 -29.42 25.88
CA PHE A 336 26.77 -29.24 26.88
C PHE A 336 27.67 -30.48 26.95
N PHE A 337 28.88 -30.30 27.47
CA PHE A 337 29.78 -31.41 27.71
C PHE A 337 29.28 -32.28 28.86
N ILE A 338 29.05 -33.55 28.58
CA ILE A 338 28.75 -34.58 29.56
C ILE A 338 29.72 -35.76 29.34
N GLU A 339 30.32 -36.28 30.42
CA GLU A 339 31.18 -37.45 30.32
C GLU A 339 30.33 -38.69 29.94
N ASN A 340 30.83 -39.54 29.05
CA ASN A 340 30.08 -40.70 28.53
C ASN A 340 29.50 -41.58 29.63
N LYS A 341 30.23 -41.82 30.74
CA LYS A 341 29.72 -42.62 31.86
C LYS A 341 28.48 -42.02 32.52
N CYS A 342 28.39 -40.69 32.61
CA CYS A 342 27.21 -40.00 33.12
C CYS A 342 26.03 -40.14 32.16
N MET A 343 26.28 -40.12 30.85
CA MET A 343 25.24 -40.34 29.84
C MET A 343 24.70 -41.78 29.89
N ASP A 344 25.58 -42.77 30.11
CA ASP A 344 25.19 -44.18 30.28
C ASP A 344 24.34 -44.40 31.54
N MET A 345 24.52 -43.59 32.58
CA MET A 345 23.65 -43.61 33.76
C MET A 345 22.31 -42.95 33.48
N LEU A 346 22.31 -41.76 32.85
CA LEU A 346 21.08 -41.02 32.52
C LEU A 346 20.13 -41.82 31.62
N THR A 347 20.69 -42.53 30.64
CA THR A 347 19.90 -43.35 29.69
C THR A 347 19.34 -44.64 30.28
N LYS A 348 19.83 -45.10 31.44
CA LYS A 348 19.27 -46.27 32.14
C LYS A 348 18.07 -45.91 33.02
N ASP A 349 17.98 -44.66 33.46
CA ASP A 349 16.93 -44.15 34.34
C ASP A 349 15.77 -43.48 33.56
N LEU A 350 15.96 -43.21 32.27
CA LEU A 350 14.94 -42.79 31.30
C LEU A 350 14.25 -44.02 30.67
#